data_AF-A0A4C1UWD7-F1
#
_entry.id   AF-A0A4C1UWD7-F1
#
_cell.length_a   1.000
_cell.length_b   1.000
_cell.length_c   1.000
_cell.angle_alpha   90.00
_cell.angle_beta   90.00
_cell.angle_gamma   90.00
#
_symmetry.space_group_name_H-M   'P 1'
#
loop_
_entity.id
_entity.type
_entity.pdbx_description
1 polymer ?
#
loop_
_entity_poly.entity_id
_entity_poly.type
_entity_poly.pdbx_seq_one_letter_code
_entity_poly.pdbx_strand_id
1 'polypeptide(L)'
;MENIEDVEINDLEHSKLLNAVAKLDKTQHIKCPTRNEPTNLSSEFNLIKGSSKLDINKVVKVLENTAHHVQIGKKVKKTQNKSNVLSKPIEKPQAERIKRATGYEQTKKRLSRWDAVVARSRTVDFVSFPLKSNSKKVQPTKEFLSKFKIKSPLELELDEIDPPVIEEESEEEDQVYPMSYQEMLEQRKNLAKLRAQQSFKAAKAKRQSKIKSKKYHR
;
A
#
# COMPACT_ATOMS: atom_id res chain seq x y z
N MET A 1 -18.86 89.02 1.14
CA MET A 1 -19.49 87.81 0.59
C MET A 1 -19.38 87.90 -0.91
N GLU A 2 -18.92 86.81 -1.51
CA GLU A 2 -18.68 86.61 -2.94
C GLU A 2 -19.89 86.98 -3.79
N ASN A 3 -19.66 87.26 -5.08
CA ASN A 3 -20.31 86.46 -6.11
C ASN A 3 -19.41 86.47 -7.35
N ILE A 4 -18.92 85.28 -7.64
CA ILE A 4 -18.03 84.92 -8.73
C ILE A 4 -18.76 85.24 -10.03
N GLU A 5 -18.10 85.99 -10.92
CA GLU A 5 -18.58 86.25 -12.27
C GLU A 5 -18.76 84.90 -12.99
N ASP A 6 -19.98 84.63 -13.42
CA ASP A 6 -20.35 83.44 -14.18
C ASP A 6 -19.61 83.46 -15.53
N VAL A 7 -18.46 82.78 -15.57
CA VAL A 7 -17.76 82.49 -16.82
C VAL A 7 -18.67 81.59 -17.64
N GLU A 8 -19.26 82.11 -18.73
CA GLU A 8 -20.01 81.32 -19.71
C GLU A 8 -19.10 80.21 -20.25
N ILE A 9 -19.27 79.00 -19.72
CA ILE A 9 -18.57 77.82 -20.20
C ILE A 9 -19.18 77.46 -21.56
N ASN A 10 -18.38 77.54 -22.62
CA ASN A 10 -18.79 77.12 -23.95
C ASN A 10 -19.06 75.60 -23.94
N ASP A 11 -20.34 75.21 -23.92
CA ASP A 11 -20.80 73.82 -23.86
C ASP A 11 -20.21 72.92 -24.96
N LEU A 12 -19.90 73.49 -26.12
CA LEU A 12 -19.29 72.75 -27.23
C LEU A 12 -17.83 72.38 -26.97
N GLU A 13 -17.08 73.24 -26.28
CA GLU A 13 -15.69 72.98 -25.91
C GLU A 13 -15.63 72.04 -24.71
N HIS A 14 -16.52 72.25 -23.74
CA HIS A 14 -16.67 71.38 -22.58
C HIS A 14 -17.01 69.94 -22.98
N SER A 15 -17.98 69.75 -23.89
CA SER A 15 -18.34 68.41 -24.40
C SER A 15 -17.23 67.75 -25.23
N LYS A 16 -16.46 68.52 -26.00
CA LYS A 16 -15.27 68.00 -26.71
C LYS A 16 -14.19 67.53 -25.73
N LEU A 17 -13.94 68.28 -24.67
CA LEU A 17 -12.99 67.94 -23.64
C LEU A 17 -13.40 66.68 -22.89
N LEU A 18 -14.66 66.56 -22.46
CA LEU A 18 -15.18 65.35 -21.84
C LEU A 18 -15.06 64.12 -22.75
N ASN A 19 -15.32 64.27 -24.05
CA ASN A 19 -15.15 63.18 -25.02
C ASN A 19 -13.67 62.78 -25.21
N ALA A 20 -12.73 63.71 -25.12
CA ALA A 20 -11.30 63.41 -25.19
C ALA A 20 -10.82 62.67 -23.93
N VAL A 21 -11.24 63.14 -22.75
CA VAL A 21 -10.94 62.48 -21.47
C VAL A 21 -11.54 61.07 -21.44
N ALA A 22 -12.78 60.90 -21.89
CA ALA A 22 -13.43 59.58 -22.00
C ALA A 22 -12.77 58.62 -23.01
N LYS A 23 -11.99 59.13 -23.98
CA LYS A 23 -11.20 58.31 -24.91
C LYS A 23 -9.85 57.90 -24.33
N LEU A 24 -9.28 58.69 -23.41
CA LEU A 24 -8.04 58.37 -22.72
C LEU A 24 -8.23 57.29 -21.64
N ASP A 25 -9.40 57.26 -21.00
CA ASP A 25 -9.75 56.24 -20.00
C ASP A 25 -10.04 54.85 -20.61
N LYS A 26 -10.14 54.77 -21.94
CA LYS A 26 -10.29 53.47 -22.63
C LYS A 26 -8.93 52.82 -22.74
N THR A 27 -8.78 51.65 -22.12
CA THR A 27 -7.63 50.76 -22.32
C THR A 27 -7.44 50.48 -23.82
N GLN A 28 -6.44 51.10 -24.44
CA GLN A 28 -6.12 50.85 -25.85
C GLN A 28 -5.62 49.41 -25.99
N HIS A 29 -6.40 48.57 -26.67
CA HIS A 29 -5.99 47.21 -26.99
C HIS A 29 -4.99 47.26 -28.15
N ILE A 30 -3.75 46.86 -27.89
CA ILE A 30 -2.69 46.77 -28.89
C ILE A 30 -3.13 45.78 -29.98
N LYS A 31 -3.19 46.23 -31.24
CA LYS A 31 -3.55 45.38 -32.38
C LYS A 31 -2.44 44.36 -32.66
N CYS A 32 -2.82 43.20 -33.20
CA CYS A 32 -1.84 42.18 -33.56
C CYS A 32 -0.90 42.67 -34.68
N PRO A 33 0.39 42.31 -34.63
CA PRO A 33 1.38 42.74 -35.62
C PRO A 33 1.18 42.03 -36.97
N THR A 34 1.39 42.76 -38.06
CA THR A 34 1.20 42.28 -39.44
C THR A 34 2.49 41.96 -40.19
N ARG A 35 3.67 42.29 -39.62
CA ARG A 35 4.97 42.12 -40.28
C ARG A 35 5.46 40.67 -40.23
N ASN A 36 5.79 40.11 -41.39
CA ASN A 36 6.26 38.72 -41.55
C ASN A 36 7.76 38.72 -41.90
N GLU A 37 8.62 38.59 -40.91
CA GLU A 37 10.07 38.47 -41.08
C GLU A 37 10.58 37.18 -40.42
N PRO A 38 11.57 36.49 -41.01
CA PRO A 38 12.15 35.29 -40.42
C PRO A 38 13.13 35.68 -39.30
N THR A 39 12.68 35.68 -38.04
CA THR A 39 13.54 35.93 -36.88
C THR A 39 13.45 34.80 -35.86
N ASN A 40 14.60 34.37 -35.34
CA ASN A 40 14.67 33.39 -34.24
C ASN A 40 14.68 34.05 -32.85
N LEU A 41 14.77 35.38 -32.79
CA LEU A 41 14.82 36.17 -31.55
C LEU A 41 13.47 36.82 -31.25
N SER A 42 13.03 36.73 -30.01
CA SER A 42 11.86 37.44 -29.50
C SER A 42 12.23 38.90 -29.20
N SER A 43 11.68 39.84 -29.96
CA SER A 43 11.79 41.28 -29.70
C SER A 43 10.73 41.71 -28.67
N GLU A 44 11.14 42.48 -27.66
CA GLU A 44 10.26 43.02 -26.60
C GLU A 44 9.09 43.85 -27.14
N PHE A 45 9.27 44.42 -28.34
CA PHE A 45 8.26 45.26 -28.98
C PHE A 45 7.16 44.47 -29.68
N ASN A 46 7.23 43.12 -29.69
CA ASN A 46 6.24 42.24 -30.30
C ASN A 46 5.81 42.71 -31.70
N LEU A 47 6.71 43.27 -32.53
CA LEU A 47 6.35 43.87 -33.83
C LEU A 47 6.16 42.84 -34.96
N ILE A 48 6.41 41.56 -34.67
CA ILE A 48 6.47 40.46 -35.62
C ILE A 48 5.27 39.56 -35.40
N LYS A 49 4.65 39.10 -36.49
CA LYS A 49 3.58 38.10 -36.40
C LYS A 49 4.15 36.86 -35.71
N GLY A 50 3.62 36.54 -34.53
CA GLY A 50 4.07 35.39 -33.72
C GLY A 50 4.18 34.12 -34.56
N SER A 51 5.27 33.37 -34.36
CA SER A 51 5.70 32.32 -35.28
C SER A 51 4.55 31.41 -35.71
N SER A 52 4.43 31.18 -37.02
CA SER A 52 3.51 30.18 -37.54
C SER A 52 3.95 28.83 -36.97
N LYS A 53 3.21 28.32 -35.99
CA LYS A 53 3.42 27.01 -35.39
C LYS A 53 3.52 25.99 -36.53
N LEU A 54 4.72 25.47 -36.77
CA LEU A 54 4.96 24.51 -37.85
C LEU A 54 4.16 23.25 -37.53
N ASP A 55 3.14 22.99 -38.35
CA ASP A 55 2.34 21.78 -38.22
C ASP A 55 3.17 20.61 -38.72
N ILE A 56 3.74 19.86 -37.77
CA ILE A 56 4.59 18.69 -38.02
C ILE A 56 3.86 17.69 -38.93
N ASN A 57 2.52 17.63 -38.88
CA ASN A 57 1.72 16.78 -39.76
C ASN A 57 1.87 17.17 -41.24
N LYS A 58 2.01 18.46 -41.56
CA LYS A 58 2.21 18.93 -42.94
C LYS A 58 3.59 18.55 -43.46
N VAL A 59 4.62 18.62 -42.61
CA VAL A 59 5.98 18.19 -42.95
C VAL A 59 6.03 16.68 -43.19
N VAL A 60 5.36 15.90 -42.33
CA VAL A 60 5.27 14.45 -42.47
C VAL A 60 4.56 14.04 -43.77
N LYS A 61 3.50 14.75 -44.18
CA LYS A 61 2.81 14.50 -45.46
C LYS A 61 3.71 14.68 -46.68
N VAL A 62 4.62 15.66 -46.66
CA VAL A 62 5.58 15.86 -47.77
C VAL A 62 6.60 14.71 -47.82
N LEU A 63 7.04 14.22 -46.66
CA LEU A 63 8.00 13.11 -46.56
C LEU A 63 7.37 11.75 -46.92
N GLU A 64 6.06 11.57 -46.76
CA GLU A 64 5.35 10.33 -47.11
C GLU A 64 5.41 9.98 -48.61
N ASN A 65 5.66 10.95 -49.49
CA ASN A 65 5.79 10.74 -50.94
C ASN A 65 7.08 10.00 -51.35
N THR A 66 8.00 9.79 -50.41
CA THR A 66 9.29 9.14 -50.68
C THR A 66 9.39 7.83 -49.90
N ALA A 67 9.60 6.71 -50.60
CA ALA A 67 9.52 5.36 -50.03
C ALA A 67 10.46 5.16 -48.82
N HIS A 68 11.64 5.78 -48.84
CA HIS A 68 12.62 5.72 -47.75
C HIS A 68 12.16 6.43 -46.46
N HIS A 69 11.25 7.40 -46.55
CA HIS A 69 10.87 8.27 -45.42
C HIS A 69 9.52 7.92 -44.78
N VAL A 70 8.79 6.93 -45.32
CA VAL A 70 7.52 6.42 -44.75
C VAL A 70 7.68 5.93 -43.32
N GLN A 71 8.82 5.30 -43.00
CA GLN A 71 9.11 4.84 -41.63
C GLN A 71 9.27 6.00 -40.65
N ILE A 72 9.81 7.13 -41.12
CA ILE A 72 10.00 8.35 -40.32
C ILE A 72 8.63 8.97 -39.99
N GLY A 73 7.73 9.06 -40.98
CA GLY A 73 6.37 9.54 -40.76
C GLY A 73 5.58 8.71 -39.73
N LYS A 74 5.70 7.38 -39.79
CA LYS A 74 5.10 6.47 -38.78
C LYS A 74 5.66 6.67 -37.38
N LYS A 75 6.97 6.89 -37.25
CA LYS A 75 7.62 7.17 -35.96
C LYS A 75 7.13 8.51 -35.38
N VAL A 76 7.05 9.56 -36.20
CA VAL A 76 6.59 10.90 -35.78
C VAL A 76 5.13 10.89 -35.31
N LYS A 77 4.23 10.19 -36.02
CA LYS A 77 2.84 10.03 -35.58
C LYS A 77 2.74 9.28 -34.25
N LYS A 78 3.57 8.24 -34.06
CA LYS A 78 3.60 7.45 -32.82
C LYS A 78 4.15 8.24 -31.63
N THR A 79 5.12 9.12 -31.84
CA THR A 79 5.64 9.99 -30.78
C THR A 79 4.64 11.07 -30.43
N GLN A 80 4.00 11.71 -31.41
CA GLN A 80 2.98 12.75 -31.17
C GLN A 80 1.79 12.23 -30.35
N ASN A 81 1.35 10.99 -30.57
CA ASN A 81 0.25 10.38 -29.81
C ASN A 81 0.64 9.96 -28.39
N LYS A 82 1.94 9.80 -28.12
CA LYS A 82 2.46 9.33 -26.82
C LYS A 82 3.09 10.45 -25.99
N SER A 83 3.50 11.53 -26.63
CA SER A 83 4.08 12.69 -25.97
C SER A 83 2.96 13.56 -25.43
N ASN A 84 2.54 13.28 -24.20
CA ASN A 84 1.80 14.27 -23.43
C ASN A 84 2.79 15.38 -23.06
N VAL A 85 2.57 16.58 -23.61
CA VAL A 85 3.36 17.75 -23.22
C VAL A 85 3.11 18.01 -21.74
N LEU A 86 4.19 18.06 -20.95
CA LEU A 86 4.08 18.41 -19.54
C LEU A 86 3.53 19.83 -19.44
N SER A 87 2.53 20.01 -18.59
CA SER A 87 2.03 21.34 -18.26
C SER A 87 3.15 22.17 -17.66
N LYS A 88 3.07 23.50 -17.84
CA LYS A 88 3.95 24.44 -17.15
C LYS A 88 3.98 24.10 -15.63
N PRO A 89 5.17 24.02 -15.01
CA PRO A 89 5.25 23.77 -13.58
C PRO A 89 4.51 24.86 -12.81
N ILE A 90 3.81 24.44 -11.77
CA ILE A 90 3.06 25.31 -10.88
C ILE A 90 4.05 26.08 -9.98
N GLU A 91 3.66 27.27 -9.51
CA GLU A 91 4.44 28.04 -8.54
C GLU A 91 4.69 27.26 -7.25
N LYS A 92 5.86 27.46 -6.64
CA LYS A 92 6.30 26.76 -5.41
C LYS A 92 5.24 26.69 -4.30
N PRO A 93 4.61 27.80 -3.85
CA PRO A 93 3.65 27.75 -2.75
C PRO A 93 2.42 26.88 -3.07
N GLN A 94 1.96 26.93 -4.31
CA GLN A 94 0.84 26.11 -4.77
C GLN A 94 1.23 24.63 -4.89
N ALA A 95 2.40 24.34 -5.44
CA ALA A 95 2.93 22.97 -5.55
C ALA A 95 3.13 22.33 -4.16
N GLU A 96 3.65 23.08 -3.20
CA GLU A 96 3.81 22.62 -1.82
C GLU A 96 2.47 22.41 -1.11
N ARG A 97 1.47 23.24 -1.38
CA ARG A 97 0.10 23.04 -0.87
C ARG A 97 -0.48 21.72 -1.37
N ILE A 98 -0.33 21.43 -2.67
CA ILE A 98 -0.78 20.16 -3.27
C ILE A 98 -0.04 18.98 -2.65
N LYS A 99 1.28 19.06 -2.52
CA LYS A 99 2.11 18.01 -1.91
C LYS A 99 1.69 17.71 -0.47
N ARG A 100 1.36 18.75 0.32
CA ARG A 100 0.85 18.57 1.69
C ARG A 100 -0.54 17.95 1.72
N ALA A 101 -1.44 18.37 0.82
CA ALA A 101 -2.79 17.81 0.75
C ALA A 101 -2.77 16.32 0.40
N THR A 102 -1.98 15.93 -0.61
CA THR A 102 -1.83 14.52 -1.00
C THR A 102 -1.15 13.71 0.11
N GLY A 103 -0.13 14.27 0.77
CA GLY A 103 0.50 13.66 1.94
C GLY A 103 -0.48 13.42 3.08
N TYR A 104 -1.34 14.39 3.38
CA TYR A 104 -2.39 14.28 4.40
C TYR A 104 -3.40 13.17 4.08
N GLU A 105 -3.88 13.08 2.84
CA GLU A 105 -4.81 12.00 2.46
C GLU A 105 -4.19 10.62 2.60
N GLN A 106 -2.92 10.48 2.19
CA GLN A 106 -2.18 9.24 2.35
C GLN A 106 -1.98 8.88 3.82
N THR A 107 -1.56 9.82 4.66
CA THR A 107 -1.37 9.57 6.09
C THR A 107 -2.69 9.26 6.78
N LYS A 108 -3.77 9.97 6.45
CA LYS A 108 -5.14 9.69 6.92
C LYS A 108 -5.56 8.25 6.62
N LYS A 109 -5.36 7.77 5.39
CA LYS A 109 -5.65 6.37 5.00
C LYS A 109 -4.78 5.35 5.73
N ARG A 110 -3.53 5.68 6.06
CA ARG A 110 -2.65 4.81 6.84
C ARG A 110 -3.08 4.75 8.29
N LEU A 111 -3.48 5.89 8.86
CA LEU A 111 -3.92 6.00 10.24
C LEU A 111 -5.29 5.35 10.46
N SER A 112 -6.20 5.42 9.49
CA SER A 112 -7.52 4.81 9.58
C SER A 112 -7.49 3.29 9.76
N ARG A 113 -6.38 2.63 9.41
CA ARG A 113 -6.15 1.20 9.69
C ARG A 113 -6.12 0.91 11.20
N TRP A 114 -5.78 1.90 12.02
CA TRP A 114 -5.74 1.79 13.48
C TRP A 114 -7.08 2.07 14.14
N ASP A 115 -8.07 2.62 13.42
CA ASP A 115 -9.37 2.99 13.99
C ASP A 115 -10.05 1.81 14.67
N ALA A 116 -9.97 0.60 14.08
CA ALA A 116 -10.55 -0.61 14.67
C ALA A 116 -9.89 -0.99 16.01
N VAL A 117 -8.57 -0.84 16.12
CA VAL A 117 -7.84 -1.14 17.37
C VAL A 117 -8.18 -0.12 18.44
N VAL A 118 -8.24 1.17 18.07
CA VAL A 118 -8.61 2.26 18.97
C VAL A 118 -10.06 2.12 19.44
N ALA A 119 -10.98 1.86 18.52
CA ALA A 119 -12.39 1.65 18.83
C ALA A 119 -12.57 0.49 19.81
N ARG A 120 -11.95 -0.66 19.54
CA ARG A 120 -11.97 -1.81 20.46
C ARG A 120 -11.40 -1.44 21.83
N SER A 121 -10.28 -0.72 21.89
CA SER A 121 -9.70 -0.31 23.16
C SER A 121 -10.59 0.65 23.95
N ARG A 122 -11.48 1.41 23.30
CA ARG A 122 -12.44 2.30 23.94
C ARG A 122 -13.73 1.61 24.39
N THR A 123 -14.11 0.52 23.72
CA THR A 123 -15.36 -0.20 24.01
C THR A 123 -15.22 -1.30 25.06
N VAL A 124 -13.99 -1.74 25.36
CA VAL A 124 -13.74 -2.81 26.34
C VAL A 124 -13.70 -2.23 27.76
N ASP A 125 -14.35 -2.92 28.71
CA ASP A 125 -14.46 -2.48 30.11
C ASP A 125 -13.10 -2.37 30.83
N PHE A 126 -12.18 -3.29 30.54
CA PHE A 126 -10.86 -3.34 31.17
C PHE A 126 -9.74 -3.53 30.13
N VAL A 127 -8.72 -2.67 30.21
CA VAL A 127 -7.51 -2.79 29.40
C VAL A 127 -6.35 -3.13 30.33
N SER A 128 -5.80 -4.33 30.18
CA SER A 128 -4.63 -4.78 30.95
C SER A 128 -3.32 -4.37 30.28
N PHE A 129 -2.42 -3.74 31.03
CA PHE A 129 -1.06 -3.42 30.59
C PHE A 129 -0.05 -4.29 31.35
N PRO A 130 1.08 -4.70 30.71
CA PRO A 130 1.55 -4.32 29.39
C PRO A 130 0.87 -5.05 28.21
N LEU A 131 0.51 -4.31 27.14
CA LEU A 131 -0.20 -4.86 25.96
C LEU A 131 0.61 -5.90 25.16
N LYS A 132 1.93 -5.71 25.13
CA LYS A 132 2.87 -6.66 24.57
C LYS A 132 3.68 -7.17 25.75
N SER A 133 3.25 -8.26 26.36
CA SER A 133 4.23 -9.06 27.09
C SER A 133 5.22 -9.53 26.03
N ASN A 134 6.50 -9.21 26.20
CA ASN A 134 7.54 -9.96 25.52
C ASN A 134 7.35 -11.38 26.04
N SER A 135 6.51 -12.18 25.38
CA SER A 135 6.43 -13.59 25.64
C SER A 135 7.83 -14.06 25.29
N LYS A 136 8.71 -14.17 26.30
CA LYS A 136 9.82 -15.11 26.24
C LYS A 136 9.10 -16.40 25.88
N LYS A 137 9.10 -16.76 24.60
CA LYS A 137 8.39 -17.93 24.11
C LYS A 137 9.10 -19.08 24.79
N VAL A 138 8.57 -19.49 25.95
CA VAL A 138 9.07 -20.67 26.65
C VAL A 138 8.86 -21.78 25.64
N GLN A 139 9.97 -22.38 25.22
CA GLN A 139 9.92 -23.50 24.28
C GLN A 139 8.95 -24.52 24.87
N PRO A 140 7.99 -25.05 24.10
CA PRO A 140 7.07 -26.04 24.61
C PRO A 140 7.91 -27.18 25.21
N THR A 141 7.49 -27.68 26.37
CA THR A 141 8.27 -28.62 27.18
C THR A 141 8.79 -29.80 26.36
N LYS A 142 8.00 -30.27 25.38
CA LYS A 142 8.39 -31.31 24.44
C LYS A 142 9.62 -30.97 23.58
N GLU A 143 9.70 -29.76 23.03
CA GLU A 143 10.85 -29.31 22.22
C GLU A 143 12.10 -29.10 23.07
N PHE A 144 11.92 -28.72 24.34
CA PHE A 144 13.02 -28.64 25.30
C PHE A 144 13.54 -30.03 25.67
N LEU A 145 12.64 -30.97 25.99
CA LEU A 145 12.97 -32.34 26.34
C LEU A 145 13.68 -33.08 25.20
N SER A 146 13.30 -32.85 23.94
CA SER A 146 13.96 -33.49 22.78
C SER A 146 15.42 -33.07 22.56
N LYS A 147 15.88 -31.99 23.21
CA LYS A 147 17.29 -31.55 23.13
C LYS A 147 18.19 -32.31 24.10
N PHE A 148 17.62 -32.97 25.11
CA PHE A 148 18.38 -33.84 25.99
C PHE A 148 18.67 -35.14 25.26
N LYS A 149 19.94 -35.40 25.00
CA LYS A 149 20.43 -36.70 24.57
C LYS A 149 20.94 -37.43 25.82
N ILE A 150 20.46 -38.65 26.03
CA ILE A 150 20.82 -39.47 27.20
C ILE A 150 22.23 -40.04 27.04
N LYS A 151 22.63 -40.36 25.80
CA LYS A 151 23.93 -40.94 25.46
C LYS A 151 24.69 -40.10 24.44
N SER A 152 26.01 -40.06 24.56
CA SER A 152 26.90 -39.43 23.58
C SER A 152 27.00 -40.28 22.29
N PRO A 153 27.38 -39.71 21.13
CA PRO A 153 27.54 -40.50 19.91
C PRO A 153 28.53 -41.65 20.07
N LEU A 154 29.62 -41.43 20.80
CA LEU A 154 30.61 -42.47 21.11
C LEU A 154 30.03 -43.56 22.01
N GLU A 155 29.20 -43.20 22.99
CA GLU A 155 28.52 -44.18 23.86
C GLU A 155 27.53 -45.03 23.07
N LEU A 156 26.85 -44.46 22.06
CA LEU A 156 25.97 -45.23 21.18
C LEU A 156 26.77 -46.21 20.31
N GLU A 157 27.90 -45.79 19.74
CA GLU A 157 28.80 -46.68 19.00
C GLU A 157 29.40 -47.76 19.90
N LEU A 158 29.71 -47.42 21.16
CA LEU A 158 30.22 -48.37 22.14
C LEU A 158 29.14 -49.36 22.59
N ASP A 159 27.88 -48.93 22.76
CA ASP A 159 26.73 -49.82 23.01
C ASP A 159 26.45 -50.74 21.81
N GLU A 160 26.73 -50.31 20.57
CA GLU A 160 26.58 -51.16 19.37
C GLU A 160 27.66 -52.25 19.32
N ILE A 161 28.86 -51.96 19.82
CA ILE A 161 30.01 -52.88 19.84
C ILE A 161 29.94 -53.83 21.04
N ASP A 162 29.62 -53.29 22.22
CA ASP A 162 29.49 -54.01 23.48
C ASP A 162 28.19 -53.56 24.14
N PRO A 163 27.05 -54.18 23.79
CA PRO A 163 25.78 -53.81 24.37
C PRO A 163 25.88 -53.99 25.88
N PRO A 164 25.48 -52.98 26.68
CA PRO A 164 25.48 -53.14 28.12
C PRO A 164 24.70 -54.41 28.41
N VAL A 165 25.27 -55.28 29.24
CA VAL A 165 24.53 -56.41 29.80
C VAL A 165 23.28 -55.78 30.38
N ILE A 166 22.16 -56.00 29.69
CA ILE A 166 20.86 -55.87 30.32
C ILE A 166 21.04 -56.88 31.43
N GLU A 167 21.22 -56.39 32.65
CA GLU A 167 20.73 -57.14 33.79
C GLU A 167 19.28 -57.36 33.36
N GLU A 168 19.03 -58.51 32.72
CA GLU A 168 17.81 -59.25 32.93
C GLU A 168 17.78 -59.18 34.44
N GLU A 169 16.97 -58.26 34.97
CA GLU A 169 16.36 -58.44 36.28
C GLU A 169 16.07 -59.92 36.22
N SER A 170 16.89 -60.68 36.94
CA SER A 170 16.65 -62.09 37.08
C SER A 170 15.16 -62.13 37.30
N GLU A 171 14.47 -62.99 36.57
CA GLU A 171 13.20 -63.48 37.05
C GLU A 171 13.52 -64.17 38.40
N GLU A 172 13.91 -63.40 39.45
CA GLU A 172 13.18 -63.38 40.68
C GLU A 172 11.75 -63.37 40.18
N GLU A 173 11.21 -64.58 40.11
CA GLU A 173 9.80 -64.84 40.05
C GLU A 173 9.25 -63.88 41.10
N ASP A 174 8.84 -62.68 40.67
CA ASP A 174 8.16 -61.70 41.50
C ASP A 174 7.07 -62.54 42.10
N GLN A 175 7.24 -62.94 43.36
CA GLN A 175 6.39 -63.92 43.99
C GLN A 175 5.01 -63.37 43.72
N VAL A 176 4.20 -64.08 42.93
CA VAL A 176 2.94 -63.54 42.44
C VAL A 176 2.06 -63.39 43.66
N TYR A 177 2.21 -62.26 44.34
CA TYR A 177 1.51 -61.96 45.55
C TYR A 177 0.08 -61.76 45.07
N PRO A 178 -0.90 -62.46 45.66
CA PRO A 178 -2.29 -62.20 45.35
C PRO A 178 -2.52 -60.71 45.61
N MET A 179 -2.85 -59.97 44.55
CA MET A 179 -3.08 -58.52 44.60
C MET A 179 -3.94 -58.19 45.81
N SER A 180 -3.55 -57.17 46.58
CA SER A 180 -4.37 -56.73 47.69
C SER A 180 -5.73 -56.25 47.17
N TYR A 181 -6.76 -56.32 48.03
CA TYR A 181 -8.11 -55.91 47.65
C TYR A 181 -8.18 -54.47 47.12
N GLN A 182 -7.35 -53.57 47.67
CA GLN A 182 -7.27 -52.18 47.25
C GLN A 182 -6.67 -52.03 45.85
N GLU A 183 -5.55 -52.71 45.58
CA GLU A 183 -4.92 -52.69 44.26
C GLU A 183 -5.82 -53.28 43.17
N MET A 184 -6.59 -54.33 43.48
CA MET A 184 -7.55 -54.91 42.54
C MET A 184 -8.66 -53.90 42.18
N LEU A 185 -9.14 -53.11 43.14
CA LEU A 185 -10.10 -52.03 42.88
C LEU A 185 -9.51 -50.91 42.04
N GLU A 186 -8.27 -50.52 42.31
CA GLU A 186 -7.55 -49.50 41.55
C GLU A 186 -7.30 -49.95 40.11
N GLN A 187 -6.83 -51.17 39.91
CA GLN A 187 -6.66 -51.76 38.59
C GLN A 187 -7.99 -51.79 37.83
N ARG A 188 -9.08 -52.22 38.47
CA ARG A 188 -10.42 -52.20 37.85
C ARG A 188 -10.83 -50.79 37.43
N LYS A 189 -10.59 -49.77 38.28
CA LYS A 189 -10.89 -48.37 38.00
C LYS A 189 -10.05 -47.83 36.83
N ASN A 190 -8.75 -48.15 36.82
CA ASN A 190 -7.83 -47.76 35.76
C ASN A 190 -8.20 -48.42 34.42
N LEU A 191 -8.53 -49.71 34.43
CA LEU A 191 -8.98 -50.43 33.25
C LEU A 191 -10.31 -49.86 32.72
N ALA A 192 -11.26 -49.55 33.60
CA ALA A 192 -12.52 -48.91 33.21
C ALA A 192 -12.27 -47.53 32.55
N LYS A 193 -11.35 -46.73 33.11
CA LYS A 193 -10.95 -45.44 32.54
C LYS A 193 -10.31 -45.60 31.15
N LEU A 194 -9.43 -46.58 30.98
CA LEU A 194 -8.79 -46.88 29.69
C LEU A 194 -9.81 -47.33 28.64
N ARG A 195 -10.72 -48.25 28.99
CA ARG A 195 -11.80 -48.68 28.10
C ARG A 195 -12.68 -47.50 27.69
N ALA A 196 -13.03 -46.62 28.63
CA ALA A 196 -13.80 -45.41 28.34
C ALA A 196 -13.05 -44.49 27.35
N GLN A 197 -11.77 -44.21 27.58
CA GLN A 197 -10.95 -43.38 26.68
C GLN A 197 -10.83 -43.98 25.27
N GLN A 198 -10.58 -45.29 25.18
CA GLN A 198 -10.54 -46.01 23.91
C GLN A 198 -11.89 -45.92 23.17
N SER A 199 -13.00 -46.09 23.89
CA SER A 199 -14.35 -45.97 23.31
C SER A 199 -14.62 -44.57 22.76
N PHE A 200 -14.24 -43.51 23.47
CA PHE A 200 -14.40 -42.13 23.01
C PHE A 200 -13.53 -41.83 21.79
N LYS A 201 -12.29 -42.33 21.78
CA LYS A 201 -11.40 -42.20 20.61
C LYS A 201 -11.99 -42.90 19.40
N ALA A 202 -12.49 -44.13 19.56
CA ALA A 202 -13.13 -44.89 18.48
C ALA A 202 -14.41 -44.21 17.96
N ALA A 203 -15.27 -43.71 18.86
CA ALA A 203 -16.48 -42.98 18.48
C ALA A 203 -16.16 -41.68 17.73
N LYS A 204 -15.17 -40.91 18.21
CA LYS A 204 -14.70 -39.70 17.53
C LYS A 204 -14.13 -40.01 16.14
N ALA A 205 -13.35 -41.09 16.02
CA ALA A 205 -12.80 -41.54 14.73
C ALA A 205 -13.92 -41.94 13.75
N LYS A 206 -14.92 -42.72 14.19
CA LYS A 206 -16.10 -43.07 13.37
C LYS A 206 -16.90 -41.84 12.93
N ARG A 207 -17.08 -40.86 13.83
CA ARG A 207 -17.75 -39.60 13.49
C ARG A 207 -16.96 -38.83 12.43
N GLN A 208 -15.65 -38.70 12.60
CA GLN A 208 -14.78 -38.03 11.65
C GLN A 208 -14.75 -38.73 10.29
N SER A 209 -14.68 -40.06 10.24
CA SER A 209 -14.72 -40.82 8.98
C SER A 209 -16.05 -40.64 8.26
N LYS A 210 -17.17 -40.65 8.99
CA LYS A 210 -18.51 -40.38 8.43
C LYS A 210 -18.64 -38.95 7.88
N ILE A 211 -18.14 -37.95 8.61
CA ILE A 211 -18.10 -36.56 8.13
C ILE A 211 -17.28 -36.47 6.83
N LYS A 212 -16.09 -37.08 6.80
CA LYS A 212 -15.20 -37.07 5.62
C LYS A 212 -15.82 -37.80 4.43
N SER A 213 -16.36 -39.00 4.63
CA SER A 213 -17.03 -39.79 3.58
C SER A 213 -18.24 -39.05 3.01
N LYS A 214 -19.08 -38.45 3.86
CA LYS A 214 -20.19 -37.60 3.41
C LYS A 214 -19.73 -36.36 2.65
N LYS A 215 -18.62 -35.72 3.06
CA LYS A 215 -18.06 -34.56 2.36
C LYS A 215 -17.47 -34.95 0.99
N TYR A 216 -16.93 -36.16 0.85
CA TYR A 216 -16.33 -36.64 -0.39
C TYR A 216 -17.36 -37.05 -1.44
N HIS A 217 -18.47 -37.70 -1.03
CA HIS A 217 -19.53 -38.15 -1.93
C HIS A 217 -20.69 -37.15 -2.11
N ARG A 218 -20.48 -35.88 -1.73
CA ARG A 218 -21.44 -34.80 -1.87
C ARG A 218 -20.87 -33.76 -2.80
#